data_AF-A0A1B8XWU5-F1
#
_entry.id   AF-A0A1B8XWU5-F1
#
_cell.length_a   1.000
_cell.length_b   1.000
_cell.length_c   1.000
_cell.angle_alpha   90.00
_cell.angle_beta   90.00
_cell.angle_gamma   90.00
#
_symmetry.space_group_name_H-M   'P 1'
#
loop_
_entity.id
_entity.type
_entity.pdbx_description
1 polymer ?
#
loop_
_entity_poly.entity_id
_entity_poly.type
_entity_poly.pdbx_seq_one_letter_code
_entity_poly.pdbx_strand_id
1 'polypeptide(L)' 'MGCNPKWKRYDFHFVNGTVTCNSTENSECAQQACECDREAALCFKQHNDKYGWQYRVYGRHKCVGTAPEC' A
#
# COMPACT_ATOMS: atom_id res chain seq x y z
N MET A 1 6.93 10.59 -18.78
CA MET A 1 6.63 9.14 -18.66
C MET A 1 6.58 8.82 -17.17
N GLY A 2 5.49 8.23 -16.67
CA GLY A 2 5.29 7.93 -15.24
C GLY A 2 5.34 6.44 -14.93
N CYS A 3 5.42 6.09 -13.65
CA CYS A 3 5.68 4.72 -13.19
C CYS A 3 4.50 3.73 -13.31
N ASN A 4 3.26 4.21 -13.45
CA ASN A 4 2.06 3.37 -13.54
C ASN A 4 1.99 2.28 -12.45
N PRO A 5 2.03 2.65 -11.15
CA PRO A 5 2.21 1.70 -10.04
C PRO A 5 1.15 0.60 -10.01
N LYS A 6 -0.09 0.89 -10.45
CA LYS A 6 -1.18 -0.09 -10.56
C LYS A 6 -0.81 -1.35 -11.36
N TRP A 7 0.08 -1.22 -12.35
CA TRP A 7 0.48 -2.32 -13.23
C TRP A 7 1.95 -2.71 -13.06
N LYS A 8 2.68 -2.02 -12.18
CA LYS A 8 4.11 -2.25 -12.01
C LYS A 8 4.31 -3.46 -11.10
N ARG A 9 4.99 -4.49 -11.63
CA ARG A 9 5.44 -5.63 -10.83
C ARG A 9 6.74 -5.28 -10.11
N TYR A 10 6.90 -5.84 -8.93
CA TYR A 10 8.08 -5.72 -8.08
C TYR A 10 8.22 -7.00 -7.25
N ASP A 11 9.41 -7.24 -6.72
CA ASP A 11 9.68 -8.36 -5.82
C ASP A 11 9.87 -7.85 -4.38
N PHE A 12 9.55 -8.72 -3.42
CA PHE A 12 9.73 -8.42 -2.00
C PHE A 12 10.06 -9.70 -1.24
N HIS A 13 10.71 -9.54 -0.09
CA HIS A 13 10.87 -10.61 0.88
C HIS A 13 10.11 -10.27 2.16
N PHE A 14 9.53 -11.30 2.76
CA PHE A 14 8.92 -11.22 4.07
C PHE A 14 9.57 -12.23 5.00
N VAL A 15 10.29 -11.73 6.02
CA VAL A 15 10.99 -12.55 7.00
C VAL A 15 10.70 -12.00 8.38
N ASN A 16 10.14 -12.83 9.28
CA ASN A 16 9.88 -12.50 10.68
C ASN A 16 9.14 -11.18 10.91
N GLY A 17 8.16 -10.85 10.04
CA GLY A 17 7.38 -9.62 10.17
C GLY A 17 8.01 -8.39 9.54
N THR A 18 9.21 -8.51 8.98
CA THR A 18 9.90 -7.47 8.20
C THR A 18 9.66 -7.70 6.72
N VAL A 19 9.18 -6.66 6.03
CA VAL A 19 9.08 -6.60 4.57
C VAL A 19 10.29 -5.83 4.04
N THR A 20 10.99 -6.42 3.08
CA THR A 20 12.09 -5.76 2.34
C THR A 20 11.74 -5.74 0.86
N CYS A 21 11.78 -4.56 0.26
CA CYS A 21 11.58 -4.39 -1.17
C CYS A 21 12.87 -4.69 -1.93
N ASN A 22 12.82 -5.72 -2.79
CA ASN A 22 13.94 -6.11 -3.64
C ASN A 22 13.55 -5.84 -5.09
N SER A 23 14.23 -4.91 -5.75
CA SER A 23 13.96 -4.58 -7.14
C SER A 23 14.85 -5.41 -8.07
N THR A 24 14.41 -6.62 -8.41
CA THR A 24 15.15 -7.54 -9.31
C THR A 24 15.31 -6.99 -10.73
N GLU A 25 14.45 -6.06 -11.14
CA GLU A 25 14.51 -5.37 -12.45
C GLU A 25 15.34 -4.07 -12.46
N ASN A 26 15.98 -3.64 -11.36
CA ASN A 26 16.66 -2.33 -11.26
C ASN A 26 15.78 -1.14 -11.74
N SER A 27 14.46 -1.26 -11.58
CA SER A 27 13.51 -0.24 -12.00
C SER A 27 13.14 0.61 -10.78
N GLU A 28 13.51 1.90 -10.79
CA GLU A 28 13.12 2.87 -9.77
C GLU A 28 11.60 2.84 -9.49
N CYS A 29 10.80 2.68 -10.55
CA CYS A 29 9.35 2.52 -10.46
C CYS A 29 8.91 1.26 -9.71
N ALA A 30 9.64 0.14 -9.82
CA ALA A 30 9.35 -1.07 -9.06
C ALA A 30 9.64 -0.86 -7.57
N GLN A 31 10.78 -0.22 -7.26
CA GLN A 31 11.14 0.10 -5.88
C GLN A 31 10.12 1.03 -5.24
N GLN A 32 9.76 2.13 -5.93
CA GLN A 32 8.77 3.09 -5.43
C GLN A 32 7.41 2.44 -5.17
N ALA A 33 6.91 1.63 -6.13
CA ALA A 33 5.65 0.91 -5.96
C ALA A 33 5.70 -0.05 -4.76
N CYS A 34 6.80 -0.80 -4.61
CA CYS A 34 6.98 -1.70 -3.49
C CYS A 34 7.01 -0.96 -2.14
N GLU A 35 7.75 0.15 -2.03
CA GLU A 35 7.84 0.88 -0.76
C GLU A 35 6.49 1.50 -0.36
N CYS A 36 5.74 2.06 -1.33
CA CYS A 36 4.37 2.53 -1.06
C CYS A 36 3.47 1.40 -0.52
N ASP A 37 3.51 0.23 -1.15
CA ASP A 37 2.68 -0.90 -0.74
C ASP A 37 3.15 -1.50 0.60
N ARG A 38 4.46 -1.51 0.86
CA ARG A 38 5.05 -1.91 2.15
C ARG A 38 4.58 -1.01 3.29
N GLU A 39 4.62 0.32 3.11
CA GLU A 39 4.17 1.28 4.12
C GLU A 39 2.66 1.11 4.39
N ALA A 40 1.85 0.98 3.34
CA ALA A 40 0.40 0.74 3.48
C ALA A 40 0.11 -0.57 4.25
N ALA A 41 0.81 -1.66 3.92
CA ALA A 41 0.64 -2.95 4.60
C ALA A 41 1.02 -2.88 6.09
N LEU A 42 2.11 -2.17 6.42
CA LEU A 42 2.52 -1.97 7.81
C LEU A 42 1.52 -1.10 8.58
N CYS A 43 0.96 -0.07 7.95
CA CYS A 43 -0.12 0.74 8.52
C CYS A 43 -1.36 -0.12 8.85
N PHE A 44 -1.78 -1.00 7.94
CA PHE A 44 -2.88 -1.94 8.21
C PHE A 44 -2.56 -2.88 9.37
N LYS A 45 -1.34 -3.43 9.43
CA LYS A 45 -0.90 -4.28 10.55
C LYS A 45 -0.95 -3.52 11.88
N GLN A 46 -0.46 -2.27 11.90
CA GLN A 46 -0.42 -1.43 13.10
C GLN A 46 -1.82 -1.12 13.65
N HIS A 47 -2.82 -1.00 12.79
CA HIS A 47 -4.19 -0.63 13.16
C HIS A 47 -5.20 -1.77 13.07
N ASN A 48 -4.73 -3.02 13.00
CA ASN A 48 -5.58 -4.20 12.83
C ASN A 48 -6.56 -4.39 13.99
N ASP A 49 -6.20 -3.97 15.20
CA ASP A 49 -7.07 -3.98 16.40
C ASP A 49 -8.27 -3.03 16.27
N LYS A 50 -8.15 -1.97 15.47
CA LYS A 50 -9.19 -0.96 15.23
C LYS A 50 -9.96 -1.19 13.93
N TYR A 51 -9.72 -2.31 13.24
CA TYR A 51 -10.35 -2.60 11.97
C TYR A 51 -11.85 -2.87 12.13
N GLY A 52 -12.69 -1.95 11.63
CA GLY A 52 -14.14 -2.13 11.60
C GLY A 52 -14.60 -2.88 10.35
N TRP A 53 -15.07 -4.13 10.51
CA TRP A 53 -15.55 -4.97 9.40
C TRP A 53 -16.64 -4.33 8.55
N GLN A 54 -17.47 -3.47 9.13
CA GLN A 54 -18.50 -2.70 8.43
C GLN A 54 -17.95 -1.77 7.33
N TYR A 55 -16.65 -1.43 7.38
CA TYR A 55 -16.01 -0.53 6.41
C TYR A 55 -15.39 -1.24 5.21
N ARG A 56 -15.34 -2.59 5.19
CA ARG A 56 -14.71 -3.36 4.10
C ARG A 56 -15.31 -3.08 2.72
N VAL A 57 -16.62 -2.83 2.66
CA VAL A 57 -17.36 -2.49 1.42
C VAL A 57 -18.17 -1.20 1.66
N TYR A 58 -17.50 -0.18 2.19
CA TYR A 58 -18.13 1.10 2.48
C TYR A 58 -18.48 1.85 1.19
N GLY A 59 -19.76 2.18 1.01
CA GLY A 59 -20.23 2.89 -0.18
C GLY A 59 -19.74 4.33 -0.21
N ARG A 60 -19.13 4.75 -1.33
CA ARG A 60 -18.59 6.11 -1.51
C ARG A 60 -19.60 7.24 -1.23
N HIS A 61 -20.88 7.01 -1.52
CA HIS A 61 -21.96 7.98 -1.25
C HIS A 61 -22.17 8.28 0.24
N LYS A 62 -21.63 7.44 1.14
CA LYS A 62 -21.67 7.64 2.60
C LYS A 62 -20.44 8.38 3.13
N CYS A 63 -19.45 8.69 2.28
CA CYS A 63 -18.32 9.52 2.66
C CYS A 63 -18.77 10.99 2.74
N VAL A 64 -18.40 11.69 3.80
CA VAL A 64 -18.76 13.09 4.05
C VAL A 64 -17.50 13.89 4.41
N GLY A 65 -17.58 15.22 4.29
CA GLY A 65 -16.43 16.11 4.51
C GLY A 65 -15.55 16.27 3.27
N THR A 66 -14.49 17.06 3.41
CA THR A 66 -13.50 17.28 2.35
C THR A 66 -12.41 16.22 2.41
N ALA A 67 -11.87 15.84 1.24
CA ALA A 67 -10.69 14.99 1.19
C ALA A 67 -9.49 15.74 1.80
N PRO A 68 -8.67 15.10 2.65
CA PRO A 68 -7.43 15.69 3.12
C PRO A 68 -6.43 15.83 1.96
N GLU A 69 -5.51 16.79 2.08
CA GLU A 69 -4.39 16.96 1.16
C GLU A 69 -3.37 15.80 1.32
N CYS A 70 -2.62 15.52 0.24
CA CYS A 70 -1.58 14.50 0.20
C CYS A 70 -0.28 14.96 0.90
#